data_AF-A0A7J3LLZ7-F1
#
_entry.id   AF-A0A7J3LLZ7-F1
#
_cell.length_a   1.000
_cell.length_b   1.000
_cell.length_c   1.000
_cell.angle_alpha   90.00
_cell.angle_beta   90.00
_cell.angle_gamma   90.00
#
_symmetry.space_group_name_H-M   'P 1'
#
loop_
_entity.id
_entity.type
_entity.pdbx_description
1 polymer ?
#
loop_
_entity_poly.entity_id
_entity_poly.type
_entity_poly.pdbx_seq_one_letter_code
_entity_poly.pdbx_strand_id
1 'polypeptide(L)'
;MSKILAMGSNEFVVGFQLAGIGTLEVDESNVAEAAGNLMRTGDAGIVILHQKTADIMPPDIKEKVLQSINPVFVVLSRQESSEELRMLIKKSIGVDLWNR
;
A
#
# COMPACT_ATOMS: atom_id res chain seq x y z
N MET A 1 -11.41 -15.50 -1.65
CA MET A 1 -11.22 -14.53 -2.74
C MET A 1 -10.37 -13.40 -2.21
N SER A 2 -9.25 -13.11 -2.86
CA SER A 2 -8.37 -12.01 -2.45
C SER A 2 -9.00 -10.66 -2.85
N LYS A 3 -9.14 -9.74 -1.89
CA LYS A 3 -9.74 -8.42 -2.10
C LYS A 3 -8.66 -7.33 -2.19
N ILE A 4 -8.99 -6.22 -2.83
CA ILE A 4 -8.18 -4.99 -2.81
C ILE A 4 -8.74 -4.10 -1.71
N LEU A 5 -7.85 -3.57 -0.86
CA LEU A 5 -8.18 -2.65 0.21
C LEU A 5 -7.32 -1.39 0.07
N ALA A 6 -7.87 -0.21 0.35
CA ALA A 6 -7.09 1.01 0.56
C ALA A 6 -7.01 1.34 2.06
N MET A 7 -5.81 1.58 2.57
CA MET A 7 -5.57 1.96 3.95
C MET A 7 -4.85 3.32 3.99
N GLY A 8 -5.39 4.26 4.77
CA GLY A 8 -4.77 5.57 4.96
C GLY A 8 -5.68 6.56 5.67
N SER A 9 -5.38 7.85 5.55
CA SER A 9 -6.26 8.90 6.10
C SER A 9 -7.61 8.91 5.37
N ASN A 10 -8.63 9.48 5.99
CA ASN A 10 -9.96 9.67 5.38
C ASN A 10 -9.86 10.28 3.97
N GLU A 11 -9.17 11.43 3.85
CA GLU A 11 -8.96 12.13 2.57
C GLU A 11 -8.38 11.23 1.47
N PHE A 12 -7.48 10.30 1.84
CA PHE A 12 -6.88 9.37 0.88
C PHE A 12 -7.86 8.28 0.44
N VAL A 13 -8.65 7.73 1.37
CA VAL A 13 -9.50 6.56 1.08
C VAL A 13 -10.87 6.92 0.49
N VAL A 14 -11.36 8.16 0.62
CA VAL A 14 -12.68 8.58 0.10
C VAL A 14 -12.87 8.19 -1.37
N GLY A 15 -11.87 8.45 -2.23
CA GLY A 15 -11.96 8.13 -3.66
C GLY A 15 -12.10 6.63 -3.92
N PHE A 16 -11.42 5.79 -3.15
CA PHE A 16 -11.50 4.33 -3.23
C PHE A 16 -12.85 3.82 -2.75
N GLN A 17 -13.39 4.40 -1.67
CA GLN A 17 -14.70 4.07 -1.15
C GLN A 17 -15.81 4.36 -2.15
N LEU A 18 -15.74 5.53 -2.82
CA LEU A 18 -16.68 5.88 -3.90
C LEU A 18 -16.58 4.93 -5.10
N ALA A 19 -15.40 4.36 -5.35
CA ALA A 19 -15.17 3.35 -6.38
C ALA A 19 -15.59 1.92 -5.96
N GLY A 20 -16.12 1.73 -4.74
CA GLY A 20 -16.53 0.42 -4.23
C GLY A 20 -15.38 -0.48 -3.79
N ILE A 21 -14.18 0.08 -3.64
CA ILE A 21 -13.01 -0.64 -3.09
C ILE A 21 -13.12 -0.60 -1.56
N GLY A 22 -12.77 -1.70 -0.89
CA GLY A 22 -12.79 -1.73 0.58
C GLY A 22 -11.78 -0.74 1.16
N THR A 23 -12.16 -0.02 2.21
CA THR A 23 -11.30 1.00 2.82
C THR A 23 -11.09 0.75 4.31
N LEU A 24 -9.94 1.18 4.80
CA LEU A 24 -9.60 1.18 6.22
C LEU A 24 -8.94 2.52 6.57
N GLU A 25 -9.67 3.35 7.31
CA GLU A 25 -9.13 4.61 7.81
C GLU A 25 -8.19 4.34 8.98
N VAL A 26 -6.99 4.94 8.92
CA VAL A 26 -5.96 4.79 9.95
C VAL A 26 -5.26 6.12 10.24
N ASP A 27 -4.73 6.21 11.45
CA ASP A 27 -3.88 7.29 11.95
C ASP A 27 -2.70 6.71 12.73
N GLU A 28 -1.86 7.57 13.30
CA GLU A 28 -0.65 7.16 14.04
C GLU A 28 -0.95 6.21 15.20
N SER A 29 -2.12 6.32 15.84
CA SER A 29 -2.46 5.53 17.01
C SER A 29 -2.82 4.08 16.68
N ASN A 30 -3.32 3.82 15.47
CA ASN A 30 -3.89 2.52 15.09
C ASN A 30 -3.28 1.88 13.84
N VAL A 31 -2.44 2.61 13.08
CA VAL A 31 -1.86 2.13 11.81
C VAL A 31 -1.09 0.82 11.98
N ALA A 32 -0.38 0.66 13.10
CA ALA A 32 0.40 -0.53 13.39
C ALA A 32 -0.48 -1.76 13.62
N GLU A 33 -1.54 -1.61 14.40
CA GLU A 33 -2.49 -2.67 14.70
C GLU A 33 -3.27 -3.07 13.44
N ALA A 34 -3.74 -2.08 12.68
CA ALA A 34 -4.46 -2.26 11.43
C ALA A 34 -3.63 -3.05 10.41
N ALA A 35 -2.36 -2.68 10.21
CA ALA A 35 -1.45 -3.41 9.32
C ALA A 35 -1.22 -4.87 9.78
N GLY A 36 -0.97 -5.07 11.07
CA GLY A 36 -0.79 -6.41 11.64
C GLY A 36 -2.04 -7.29 11.53
N ASN A 37 -3.22 -6.71 11.67
CA ASN A 37 -4.49 -7.40 11.51
C ASN A 37 -4.72 -7.86 10.06
N LEU A 38 -4.37 -7.03 9.07
CA LEU A 38 -4.47 -7.41 7.65
C LEU A 38 -3.51 -8.54 7.29
N MET A 39 -2.29 -8.53 7.82
CA MET A 39 -1.34 -9.63 7.65
C MET A 39 -1.81 -10.93 8.29
N ARG A 40 -2.49 -10.87 9.43
CA ARG A 40 -2.95 -12.05 10.17
C ARG A 40 -4.19 -12.69 9.55
N THR A 41 -5.13 -11.87 9.10
CA THR A 41 -6.42 -12.33 8.54
C THR A 41 -6.26 -12.87 7.13
N GLY A 42 -5.40 -12.26 6.31
CA GLY A 42 -5.24 -12.62 4.90
C GLY A 42 -6.49 -12.33 4.04
N ASP A 43 -7.40 -11.50 4.55
CA ASP A 43 -8.66 -11.14 3.87
C ASP A 43 -8.42 -10.20 2.67
N ALA A 44 -7.31 -9.46 2.71
CA ALA A 44 -6.83 -8.65 1.60
C ALA A 44 -5.70 -9.39 0.88
N GLY A 45 -5.68 -9.32 -0.46
CA GLY A 45 -4.52 -9.73 -1.25
C GLY A 45 -3.60 -8.56 -1.59
N ILE A 46 -4.19 -7.38 -1.81
CA ILE A 46 -3.48 -6.14 -2.10
C ILE A 46 -4.00 -5.06 -1.17
N VAL A 47 -3.08 -4.36 -0.51
CA VAL A 47 -3.37 -3.21 0.34
C VAL A 47 -2.67 -1.99 -0.23
N ILE A 48 -3.44 -1.00 -0.65
CA ILE A 48 -2.95 0.27 -1.19
C ILE A 48 -2.74 1.23 -0.02
N LEU A 49 -1.56 1.82 0.08
CA LEU A 49 -1.16 2.77 1.11
C LEU A 49 -0.76 4.09 0.46
N HIS A 50 -0.89 5.19 1.19
CA HIS A 50 -0.19 6.42 0.84
C HIS A 50 1.20 6.44 1.51
N GLN A 51 2.21 7.06 0.88
CA GLN A 51 3.55 7.21 1.47
C GLN A 51 3.49 7.81 2.89
N LYS A 52 2.67 8.85 3.09
CA LYS A 52 2.40 9.44 4.42
C LYS A 52 1.93 8.41 5.46
N THR A 53 1.10 7.44 5.06
CA THR A 53 0.63 6.37 5.96
C THR A 53 1.74 5.40 6.31
N ALA A 54 2.64 5.08 5.36
CA ALA A 54 3.82 4.29 5.65
C ALA A 54 4.84 5.04 6.53
N ASP A 55 4.87 6.37 6.47
CA ASP A 55 5.81 7.19 7.24
C ASP A 55 5.42 7.36 8.72
N ILE A 56 4.13 7.31 9.04
CA ILE A 56 3.64 7.32 10.43
C ILE A 56 3.71 5.93 11.10
N MET A 57 4.05 4.87 10.35
CA MET A 57 4.21 3.54 10.94
C MET A 57 5.50 3.46 11.76
N PRO A 58 5.49 2.72 12.89
CA PRO A 58 6.71 2.35 13.58
C PRO A 58 7.68 1.61 12.65
N PRO A 59 9.01 1.81 12.76
CA PRO A 59 10.01 1.23 11.84
C PRO A 59 9.86 -0.28 11.66
N ASP A 60 9.68 -1.02 12.76
CA ASP A 60 9.53 -2.48 12.75
C ASP A 60 8.30 -2.95 11.97
N ILE A 61 7.21 -2.19 12.03
CA ILE A 61 5.97 -2.49 11.30
C ILE A 61 6.14 -2.12 9.83
N LYS A 62 6.72 -0.95 9.55
CA LYS A 62 7.00 -0.48 8.20
C LYS A 62 7.83 -1.51 7.42
N GLU A 63 8.89 -2.03 8.03
CA GLU A 63 9.72 -3.05 7.40
C GLU A 63 8.94 -4.33 7.08
N LYS A 64 8.13 -4.82 8.04
CA LYS A 64 7.27 -6.00 7.83
C LYS A 64 6.26 -5.77 6.70
N VAL A 65 5.66 -4.58 6.64
CA VAL A 65 4.69 -4.18 5.61
C VAL A 65 5.35 -4.20 4.24
N LEU A 66 6.54 -3.61 4.10
CA LEU A 66 7.27 -3.54 2.83
C LEU A 66 7.79 -4.90 2.35
N GLN A 67 8.05 -5.84 3.26
CA GLN A 67 8.50 -7.20 2.94
C GLN A 67 7.36 -8.21 2.80
N SER A 68 6.12 -7.80 3.06
CA SER A 68 4.98 -8.72 3.06
C SER A 68 4.60 -9.17 1.65
N ILE A 69 4.39 -10.49 1.51
CA ILE A 69 3.91 -11.12 0.28
C ILE A 69 2.41 -11.38 0.34
N ASN A 70 1.83 -11.46 1.55
CA ASN A 70 0.41 -11.70 1.74
C ASN A 70 -0.10 -10.99 3.01
N PRO A 71 -0.81 -9.85 2.87
CA PRO A 71 -1.09 -9.12 1.62
C PRO A 71 0.15 -8.43 1.04
N VAL A 72 0.10 -8.12 -0.26
CA VAL A 72 1.08 -7.22 -0.89
C VAL A 72 0.67 -5.78 -0.59
N PHE A 73 1.58 -5.01 0.01
CA PHE A 73 1.37 -3.58 0.24
C PHE A 73 1.93 -2.75 -0.91
N VAL A 74 1.09 -1.94 -1.53
CA VAL A 74 1.44 -1.02 -2.62
C VAL A 74 1.42 0.40 -2.09
N VAL A 75 2.58 1.03 -2.00
CA VAL A 75 2.70 2.42 -1.52
C VAL A 75 2.60 3.38 -2.71
N LEU A 76 1.66 4.32 -2.62
CA LEU A 76 1.49 5.42 -3.57
C LEU A 76 2.10 6.68 -2.98
N SER A 77 3.07 7.26 -3.69
CA SER A 77 3.62 8.58 -3.38
C SER A 77 2.99 9.64 -4.29
N ARG A 78 2.77 10.85 -3.78
CA ARG A 78 2.24 11.98 -4.57
C ARG A 78 3.33 12.75 -5.31
N GLN A 79 4.59 12.35 -5.14
CA GLN A 79 5.68 12.84 -5.98
C GLN A 79 5.64 12.05 -7.28
N GLU A 80 5.35 12.75 -8.38
CA GLU A 80 5.66 12.25 -9.72
C GLU A 80 7.16 11.89 -9.76
N SER A 81 7.49 10.64 -9.48
CA SER A 81 8.80 10.10 -9.77
C SER A 81 8.59 8.99 -10.78
N SER A 82 8.98 9.27 -12.02
CA SER A 82 9.14 8.28 -13.09
C SER A 82 9.93 7.04 -12.62
N GLU A 83 10.74 7.19 -11.58
CA GLU A 83 11.52 6.14 -10.91
C GLU A 83 10.65 4.99 -10.35
N GLU A 84 9.54 5.28 -9.66
CA GLU A 84 8.70 4.23 -9.04
C GLU A 84 7.92 3.43 -10.08
N LEU A 85 7.37 4.12 -11.09
CA LEU A 85 6.72 3.48 -12.25
C LEU A 85 7.72 2.61 -13.02
N ARG A 86 8.95 3.07 -13.21
CA ARG A 86 10.04 2.28 -13.80
C ARG A 86 10.37 1.05 -12.95
N MET A 87 10.40 1.18 -11.62
CA MET A 87 10.60 0.04 -10.72
C MET A 87 9.46 -0.98 -10.81
N LEU A 88 8.22 -0.53 -10.92
CA LEU A 88 7.05 -1.40 -11.10
C LEU A 88 7.09 -2.11 -12.47
N ILE A 89 7.42 -1.41 -13.56
CA ILE A 89 7.60 -2.01 -14.90
C ILE A 89 8.73 -3.05 -14.87
N LYS A 90 9.88 -2.73 -14.25
CA LYS A 90 11.00 -3.67 -14.07
C LYS A 90 10.60 -4.88 -13.24
N LYS A 91 9.87 -4.70 -12.14
CA LYS A 91 9.42 -5.83 -11.30
C LYS A 91 8.38 -6.71 -11.98
N SER A 92 7.49 -6.14 -12.79
CA SER A 92 6.40 -6.89 -13.42
C SER A 92 6.78 -7.57 -14.73
N ILE A 93 7.71 -7.01 -15.51
CA ILE A 93 8.08 -7.51 -16.85
C ILE A 93 9.53 -8.04 -16.89
N GLY A 94 10.37 -7.67 -15.91
CA GLY A 94 11.75 -8.15 -15.81
C GLY A 94 12.73 -7.44 -16.76
N VAL A 95 12.29 -6.44 -17.52
CA VAL A 95 13.12 -5.70 -18.49
C VAL A 95 12.86 -4.18 -18.41
N ASP A 96 13.91 -3.39 -18.64
CA ASP A 96 13.82 -1.92 -18.69
C ASP A 96 13.45 -1.47 -20.11
N LEU A 97 12.22 -0.98 -20.32
CA LEU A 97 11.73 -0.56 -21.64
C LEU A 97 11.98 0.94 -21.92
N TRP A 98 12.57 1.67 -20.98
CA TRP A 98 12.81 3.11 -21.10
C TRP A 98 14.20 3.40 -21.66
N ASN A 99 14.38 3.16 -22.97
CA ASN A 99 15.53 3.66 -23.71
C ASN A 99 15.05 4.42 -24.95
N ARG A 100 14.96 5.75 -24.81
CA ARG A 100 15.23 6.73 -25.86
C ARG A 100 15.87 7.95 -25.24
#